data_AF-A0A2V5P047-F1
#
_entry.id   AF-A0A2V5P047-F1
#
_cell.length_a   1.000
_cell.length_b   1.000
_cell.length_c   1.000
_cell.angle_alpha   90.00
_cell.angle_beta   90.00
_cell.angle_gamma   90.00
#
_symmetry.space_group_name_H-M   'P 1'
#
loop_
_entity.id
_entity.type
_entity.pdbx_description
1 polymer ?
#
loop_
_entity_poly.entity_id
_entity_poly.type
_entity_poly.pdbx_seq_one_letter_code
_entity_poly.pdbx_strand_id
1 'polypeptide(L)'
;MTASARTLTVEETLLEPPALPPPPTRHALFAILVALTALLHLGTIGSGDLYSETEGQYAGAAREMVETHQWLLPTNDGIPRLQKPPLLYWLIIISFKLFGINGAAARLPIAIAIVASVALTFLIGEKLTDYWRGFMAGLIYLSFCGTFLLGRIVMPEPLVSAFIAGAIFCGVCGYQRRRHRWAWFAGFWICSAFACLTKGLLGIVYPAAILGLLSIFYREARLRYRALLRWEYVAMFLLIVAPWHIWAERHFSGYFHYLLSSEWLGHLRGISDEIHDYKGMPAYQFLVMHLAWWFPWSMALLAGVIFAWRRVVRPHEITFADALPVCWMAVVFVPLLFLGQRQDYYSMSMWSALALWAAVVWDRMPQKLRAAGAIAVGLTGVISVTAAFFLVGAAHALDGDWGTMDARWTAWRALHEMPMSAWLVIRPVLATTGVSLVLLSLVALYLVFKERERLAAVALAAAMVPGGLSMIEGVARTAPYFSLANVARYVNPRLDSGGDAIFEGPFDDSSSLVFYLNRKFLLVNQNRQKTAPIGKPSVDIFVNEEAVLEKWARPDAVYLIVELSRADYWKQLLTSRFHVYHQVTTSGTYVVLSNQL
;
A
#
# COMPACT_ATOMS: atom_id res chain seq x y z
N MET A 1 49.54 43.31 -30.55
CA MET A 1 48.49 42.93 -29.57
C MET A 1 48.79 41.52 -29.10
N THR A 2 49.40 41.40 -27.92
CA THR A 2 49.77 40.13 -27.28
C THR A 2 48.53 39.47 -26.71
N ALA A 3 48.19 38.27 -27.21
CA ALA A 3 47.17 37.43 -26.60
C ALA A 3 47.68 36.95 -25.23
N SER A 4 47.10 37.50 -24.16
CA SER A 4 47.34 37.04 -22.79
C SER A 4 46.74 35.65 -22.63
N ALA A 5 47.59 34.62 -22.59
CA ALA A 5 47.22 33.30 -22.13
C ALA A 5 46.95 33.38 -20.63
N ARG A 6 45.66 33.52 -20.26
CA ARG A 6 45.24 33.37 -18.86
C ARG A 6 45.52 31.94 -18.42
N THR A 7 46.56 31.78 -17.61
CA THR A 7 46.77 30.59 -16.79
C THR A 7 45.66 30.54 -15.74
N LEU A 8 44.65 29.70 -15.95
CA LEU A 8 43.62 29.40 -14.95
C LEU A 8 44.31 28.82 -13.71
N THR A 9 43.98 29.36 -12.54
CA THR A 9 44.54 28.88 -11.27
C THR A 9 43.90 27.55 -10.87
N VAL A 10 44.61 26.73 -10.09
CA VAL A 10 44.12 25.41 -9.62
C VAL A 10 42.81 25.53 -8.81
N GLU A 11 42.53 26.69 -8.21
CA GLU A 11 41.27 26.95 -7.51
C GLU A 11 40.08 27.13 -8.46
N GLU A 12 40.28 27.76 -9.63
CA GLU A 12 39.22 27.93 -10.65
C GLU A 12 38.84 26.61 -11.35
N THR A 13 39.74 25.63 -11.37
CA THR A 13 39.45 24.28 -11.89
C THR A 13 38.77 23.37 -10.86
N LEU A 14 38.79 23.74 -9.57
CA LEU A 14 38.16 22.98 -8.48
C LEU A 14 36.75 23.50 -8.10
N LEU A 15 36.41 24.72 -8.52
CA LEU A 15 35.05 25.23 -8.40
C LEU A 15 34.20 24.61 -9.52
N GLU A 16 33.35 23.65 -9.15
CA GLU A 16 32.26 23.23 -10.03
C GLU A 16 31.60 24.49 -10.60
N PRO A 17 31.43 24.62 -11.94
CA PRO A 17 30.82 25.81 -12.51
C PRO A 17 29.49 26.07 -11.79
N PRO A 18 29.16 27.34 -11.46
CA PRO A 18 27.93 27.64 -10.75
C PRO A 18 26.77 27.02 -11.53
N ALA A 19 26.12 26.03 -10.91
CA ALA A 19 25.00 25.35 -11.55
C ALA A 19 23.97 26.42 -11.91
N LEU A 20 23.71 26.58 -13.21
CA LEU A 20 22.70 27.51 -13.68
C LEU A 20 21.41 27.27 -12.88
N PRO A 21 20.73 28.33 -12.42
CA PRO A 21 19.49 28.17 -11.68
C PRO A 21 18.53 27.34 -12.54
N PRO A 22 17.85 26.33 -11.96
CA PRO A 22 16.99 25.48 -12.76
C PRO A 22 15.88 26.34 -13.39
N PRO A 23 15.41 25.98 -14.61
CA PRO A 23 14.40 26.78 -15.28
C PRO A 23 13.14 26.88 -14.41
N PRO A 24 12.39 28.01 -14.46
CA PRO A 24 11.18 28.19 -13.66
C PRO A 24 10.13 27.08 -13.92
N THR A 25 10.13 26.53 -15.14
CA THR A 25 9.30 25.39 -15.54
C THR A 25 9.54 24.12 -14.71
N ARG A 26 10.78 23.84 -14.30
CA ARG A 26 11.10 22.71 -13.41
C ARG A 26 10.36 22.83 -12.08
N HIS A 27 10.49 23.98 -11.43
CA HIS A 27 9.89 24.23 -10.12
C HIS A 27 8.37 24.18 -10.19
N ALA A 28 7.79 24.76 -11.25
CA ALA A 28 6.36 24.70 -11.51
C ALA A 28 5.88 23.25 -11.67
N LEU A 29 6.54 22.44 -12.50
CA LEU A 29 6.15 21.04 -12.72
C LEU A 29 6.25 20.19 -11.44
N PHE A 30 7.31 20.39 -10.65
CA PHE A 30 7.45 19.72 -9.36
C PHE A 30 6.34 20.13 -8.39
N ALA A 31 6.07 21.43 -8.25
CA ALA A 31 5.03 21.95 -7.38
C ALA A 31 3.62 21.49 -7.81
N ILE A 32 3.32 21.52 -9.12
CA ILE A 32 2.05 21.03 -9.68
C ILE A 32 1.87 19.55 -9.37
N LEU A 33 2.92 18.73 -9.58
CA LEU A 33 2.84 17.30 -9.33
C LEU A 33 2.59 17.01 -7.85
N VAL A 34 3.35 17.64 -6.95
CA VAL A 34 3.16 17.50 -5.49
C VAL A 34 1.76 17.98 -5.07
N ALA A 35 1.31 19.13 -5.57
CA ALA A 35 -0.01 19.68 -5.27
C ALA A 35 -1.14 18.77 -5.77
N LEU A 36 -1.00 18.20 -6.97
CA LEU A 36 -1.96 17.25 -7.54
C LEU A 36 -2.01 15.96 -6.72
N THR A 37 -0.85 15.38 -6.36
CA THR A 37 -0.83 14.18 -5.50
C THR A 37 -1.42 14.46 -4.13
N ALA A 38 -1.09 15.60 -3.53
CA ALA A 38 -1.68 16.04 -2.28
C ALA A 38 -3.21 16.19 -2.40
N LEU A 39 -3.71 16.86 -3.43
CA LEU A 39 -5.15 17.03 -3.65
C LEU A 39 -5.88 15.68 -3.78
N LEU A 40 -5.31 14.74 -4.55
CA LEU A 40 -5.94 13.44 -4.80
C LEU A 40 -5.88 12.50 -3.60
N HIS A 41 -4.77 12.46 -2.87
CA HIS A 41 -4.59 11.53 -1.75
C HIS A 41 -4.94 12.14 -0.40
N LEU A 42 -4.46 13.36 -0.09
CA LEU A 42 -4.81 14.05 1.16
C LEU A 42 -6.25 14.57 1.14
N GLY A 43 -6.77 14.99 -0.02
CA GLY A 43 -8.16 15.46 -0.13
C GLY A 43 -9.20 14.35 0.06
N THR A 44 -8.82 13.08 -0.05
CA THR A 44 -9.74 11.93 -0.02
C THR A 44 -9.52 10.98 1.16
N ILE A 45 -8.60 11.27 2.08
CA ILE A 45 -8.30 10.41 3.25
C ILE A 45 -9.51 10.15 4.15
N GLY A 46 -10.47 11.08 4.19
CA GLY A 46 -11.68 10.94 4.99
C GLY A 46 -12.80 10.12 4.34
N SER A 47 -12.65 9.70 3.08
CA SER A 47 -13.68 8.91 2.39
C SER A 47 -13.64 7.43 2.81
N GLY A 48 -14.79 6.88 3.19
CA GLY A 48 -14.95 5.46 3.55
C GLY A 48 -14.42 5.09 4.94
N ASP A 49 -14.96 4.00 5.48
CA ASP A 49 -14.54 3.45 6.77
C ASP A 49 -13.23 2.67 6.68
N LEU A 50 -12.54 2.51 7.80
CA LEU A 50 -11.36 1.65 7.89
C LEU A 50 -11.80 0.19 7.81
N TYR A 51 -11.15 -0.58 6.95
CA TYR A 51 -11.42 -2.01 6.82
C TYR A 51 -10.89 -2.80 8.02
N SER A 52 -11.52 -3.94 8.31
CA SER A 52 -10.85 -4.95 9.12
C SER A 52 -9.62 -5.48 8.37
N GLU A 53 -8.89 -6.45 8.93
CA GLU A 53 -7.54 -6.80 8.51
C GLU A 53 -6.55 -5.64 8.78
N THR A 54 -5.86 -5.18 7.74
CA THR A 54 -4.73 -4.25 7.84
C THR A 54 -5.11 -2.92 8.49
N GLU A 55 -6.14 -2.22 8.00
CA GLU A 55 -6.43 -0.86 8.48
C GLU A 55 -6.87 -0.85 9.95
N GLY A 56 -7.81 -1.72 10.31
CA GLY A 56 -8.31 -1.89 11.67
C GLY A 56 -7.22 -2.31 12.63
N GLN A 57 -6.32 -3.22 12.22
CA GLN A 57 -5.19 -3.63 13.06
C GLN A 57 -4.24 -2.45 13.36
N TYR A 58 -3.79 -1.71 12.34
CA TYR A 58 -2.84 -0.60 12.56
C TYR A 58 -3.46 0.59 13.27
N ALA A 59 -4.65 1.02 12.83
CA ALA A 59 -5.33 2.16 13.42
C ALA A 59 -5.85 1.85 14.82
N GLY A 60 -6.43 0.66 15.02
CA GLY A 60 -6.91 0.19 16.32
C GLY A 60 -5.77 0.07 17.32
N ALA A 61 -4.63 -0.52 16.94
CA ALA A 61 -3.49 -0.61 17.84
C ALA A 61 -2.89 0.76 18.17
N ALA A 62 -2.76 1.65 17.17
CA ALA A 62 -2.31 3.01 17.43
C ALA A 62 -3.27 3.76 18.38
N ARG A 63 -4.58 3.53 18.28
CA ARG A 63 -5.58 4.07 19.20
C ARG A 63 -5.36 3.54 20.62
N GLU A 64 -5.20 2.22 20.79
CA GLU A 64 -4.93 1.62 22.10
C GLU A 64 -3.62 2.13 22.71
N MET A 65 -2.57 2.31 21.91
CA MET A 65 -1.29 2.87 22.38
C MET A 65 -1.43 4.31 22.88
N VAL A 66 -2.35 5.09 22.30
CA VAL A 66 -2.70 6.44 22.81
C VAL A 66 -3.45 6.33 24.13
N GLU A 67 -4.49 5.50 24.19
CA GLU A 67 -5.36 5.34 25.36
C GLU A 67 -4.63 4.75 26.58
N THR A 68 -3.71 3.81 26.36
CA THR A 68 -2.93 3.14 27.41
C THR A 68 -1.64 3.87 27.77
N HIS A 69 -1.27 4.90 27.00
CA HIS A 69 0.04 5.58 27.07
C HIS A 69 1.25 4.66 26.85
N GLN A 70 1.08 3.49 26.22
CA GLN A 70 2.17 2.54 25.94
C GLN A 70 2.65 2.63 24.49
N TRP A 71 3.66 3.46 24.24
CA TRP A 71 4.14 3.74 22.87
C TRP A 71 5.06 2.68 22.28
N LEU A 72 5.58 1.77 23.11
CA LEU A 72 6.47 0.70 22.66
C LEU A 72 5.71 -0.60 22.36
N LEU A 73 4.53 -0.79 22.96
CA LEU A 73 3.72 -2.00 22.87
C LEU A 73 2.44 -1.74 22.06
N PRO A 74 2.41 -2.08 20.75
CA PRO A 74 1.15 -2.15 20.03
C PRO A 74 0.32 -3.34 20.53
N THR A 75 -0.95 -3.09 20.82
CA THR A 75 -1.93 -4.12 21.16
C THR A 75 -3.17 -4.00 20.29
N ASN A 76 -3.78 -5.13 19.93
CA ASN A 76 -5.12 -5.14 19.35
C ASN A 76 -6.03 -5.91 20.29
N ASP A 77 -7.05 -5.23 20.80
CA ASP A 77 -7.94 -5.75 21.83
C ASP A 77 -7.20 -6.28 23.07
N GLY A 78 -6.04 -5.67 23.40
CA GLY A 78 -5.19 -6.08 24.53
C GLY A 78 -4.25 -7.26 24.23
N ILE A 79 -4.29 -7.82 23.01
CA ILE A 79 -3.32 -8.81 22.54
C ILE A 79 -2.07 -8.11 21.99
N PRO A 80 -0.85 -8.44 22.47
CA PRO A 80 0.39 -7.90 21.91
C PRO A 80 0.56 -8.19 20.41
N ARG A 81 0.81 -7.14 19.62
CA ARG A 81 1.04 -7.23 18.17
C ARG A 81 2.49 -6.93 17.82
N LEU A 82 3.37 -7.91 17.98
CA LEU A 82 4.81 -7.73 17.78
C LEU A 82 5.31 -8.18 16.40
N GLN A 83 4.43 -8.60 15.50
CA GLN A 83 4.80 -9.07 14.16
C GLN A 83 5.50 -7.98 13.33
N LYS A 84 5.10 -6.71 13.52
CA LYS A 84 5.60 -5.58 12.72
C LYS A 84 6.19 -4.49 13.62
N PRO A 85 7.26 -3.79 13.19
CA PRO A 85 7.91 -2.79 14.03
C PRO A 85 7.11 -1.47 14.08
N PRO A 86 7.50 -0.52 14.96
CA PRO A 86 6.56 0.42 15.54
C PRO A 86 6.35 1.72 14.72
N LEU A 87 7.15 1.96 13.66
CA LEU A 87 7.23 3.31 13.06
C LEU A 87 5.89 3.78 12.48
N LEU A 88 5.15 2.89 11.81
CA LEU A 88 3.83 3.24 11.28
C LEU A 88 2.86 3.63 12.40
N TYR A 89 2.86 2.87 13.50
CA TYR A 89 2.04 3.19 14.68
C TYR A 89 2.40 4.56 15.26
N TRP A 90 3.70 4.86 15.42
CA TRP A 90 4.14 6.17 15.91
C TRP A 90 3.68 7.33 15.03
N LEU A 91 3.73 7.18 13.71
CA LEU A 91 3.24 8.20 12.79
C LEU A 91 1.73 8.37 12.87
N ILE A 92 0.97 7.28 13.02
CA ILE A 92 -0.47 7.32 13.24
C ILE A 92 -0.79 8.00 14.58
N ILE A 93 -0.07 7.68 15.65
CA ILE A 93 -0.23 8.29 16.98
C ILE A 93 0.02 9.81 16.92
N ILE A 94 1.08 10.25 16.22
CA ILE A 94 1.36 11.67 16.01
C ILE A 94 0.18 12.32 15.28
N SER A 95 -0.34 11.67 14.24
CA SER A 95 -1.52 12.15 13.51
C SER A 95 -2.76 12.24 14.41
N PHE A 96 -3.04 11.23 15.24
CA PHE A 96 -4.14 11.26 16.21
C PHE A 96 -4.00 12.38 17.24
N LYS A 97 -2.77 12.68 17.70
CA LYS A 97 -2.53 13.78 18.62
C LYS A 97 -2.76 15.16 17.98
N LEU A 98 -2.54 15.29 16.68
CA LEU A 98 -2.71 16.56 15.95
C LEU A 98 -4.15 16.78 15.47
N PHE A 99 -4.83 15.72 15.04
CA PHE A 99 -6.12 15.81 14.32
C PHE A 99 -7.27 15.03 14.97
N GLY A 100 -7.03 14.42 16.14
CA GLY A 100 -7.98 13.55 16.81
C GLY A 100 -8.01 12.12 16.25
N ILE A 101 -8.65 11.21 16.99
CA ILE A 101 -8.80 9.80 16.61
C ILE A 101 -9.94 9.69 15.61
N ASN A 102 -9.61 9.53 14.32
CA ASN A 102 -10.56 9.30 13.24
C ASN A 102 -9.86 8.62 12.04
N GLY A 103 -10.66 8.12 11.08
CA GLY A 103 -10.12 7.40 9.91
C GLY A 103 -9.22 8.25 9.01
N ALA A 104 -9.50 9.55 8.86
CA ALA A 104 -8.65 10.46 8.08
C ALA A 104 -7.27 10.62 8.72
N ALA A 105 -7.22 10.82 10.04
CA ALA A 105 -5.97 10.91 10.79
C ALA A 105 -5.18 9.58 10.73
N ALA A 106 -5.85 8.43 10.74
CA ALA A 106 -5.19 7.13 10.58
C ALA A 106 -4.51 6.96 9.20
N ARG A 107 -5.14 7.47 8.13
CA ARG A 107 -4.64 7.41 6.75
C ARG A 107 -3.61 8.48 6.39
N LEU A 108 -3.53 9.56 7.17
CA LEU A 108 -2.65 10.70 6.87
C LEU A 108 -1.17 10.30 6.64
N PRO A 109 -0.52 9.47 7.49
CA PRO A 109 0.87 9.07 7.26
C PRO A 109 1.07 8.36 5.92
N ILE A 110 0.10 7.55 5.51
CA ILE A 110 0.13 6.82 4.25
C ILE A 110 -0.01 7.77 3.06
N ALA A 111 -0.94 8.71 3.11
CA ALA A 111 -1.11 9.70 2.07
C ALA A 111 0.15 10.58 1.90
N ILE A 112 0.80 10.95 3.01
CA ILE A 112 2.10 11.65 2.98
C ILE A 112 3.18 10.77 2.33
N ALA A 113 3.20 9.46 2.62
CA ALA A 113 4.13 8.53 1.99
C ALA A 113 3.93 8.42 0.46
N ILE A 114 2.69 8.47 -0.03
CA ILE A 114 2.42 8.54 -1.48
C ILE A 114 2.93 9.84 -2.08
N VAL A 115 2.66 10.99 -1.45
CA VAL A 115 3.21 12.29 -1.89
C VAL A 115 4.74 12.24 -1.94
N ALA A 116 5.38 11.70 -0.91
CA ALA A 116 6.82 11.53 -0.86
C ALA A 116 7.33 10.58 -1.96
N SER A 117 6.65 9.46 -2.22
CA SER A 117 7.01 8.51 -3.28
C SER A 117 6.96 9.14 -4.66
N VAL A 118 5.92 9.93 -4.97
CA VAL A 118 5.80 10.66 -6.24
C VAL A 118 6.89 11.73 -6.36
N ALA A 119 7.11 12.52 -5.30
CA ALA A 119 8.15 13.54 -5.28
C ALA A 119 9.55 12.95 -5.46
N LEU A 120 9.86 11.85 -4.78
CA LEU A 120 11.13 11.15 -4.91
C LEU A 120 11.29 10.52 -6.30
N THR A 121 10.23 9.98 -6.88
CA THR A 121 10.23 9.47 -8.26
C THR A 121 10.58 10.59 -9.26
N PHE A 122 10.00 11.78 -9.09
CA PHE A 122 10.39 12.96 -9.86
C PHE A 122 11.87 13.28 -9.72
N LEU A 123 12.36 13.38 -8.47
CA LEU A 123 13.73 13.81 -8.19
C LEU A 123 14.75 12.78 -8.68
N ILE A 124 14.46 11.48 -8.56
CA ILE A 124 15.31 10.42 -9.11
C ILE A 124 15.35 10.53 -10.64
N GLY A 125 14.19 10.63 -11.30
CA GLY A 125 14.12 10.74 -12.76
C GLY A 125 14.85 11.98 -13.28
N GLU A 126 14.72 13.11 -12.58
CA GLU A 126 15.49 14.32 -12.88
C GLU A 126 16.99 14.09 -12.79
N LYS A 127 17.46 13.43 -11.74
CA LYS A 127 18.89 13.14 -11.55
C LYS A 127 19.44 12.17 -12.57
N LEU A 128 18.64 11.19 -12.99
CA LEU A 128 19.07 10.21 -13.98
C LEU A 128 19.13 10.81 -15.37
N THR A 129 18.20 11.71 -15.71
CA THR A 129 18.10 12.28 -17.04
C THR A 129 17.81 13.78 -17.00
N ASP A 130 16.55 14.18 -16.79
CA ASP A 130 16.08 15.56 -16.91
C ASP A 130 14.74 15.74 -16.18
N TYR A 131 14.39 17.00 -15.91
CA TYR A 131 13.19 17.34 -15.12
C TYR A 131 11.87 16.91 -15.76
N TRP A 132 11.82 16.80 -17.09
CA TRP A 132 10.61 16.37 -17.78
C TRP A 132 10.39 14.87 -17.62
N ARG A 133 11.44 14.06 -17.73
CA ARG A 133 11.38 12.63 -17.43
C ARG A 133 11.06 12.36 -15.96
N GLY A 134 11.58 13.17 -15.05
CA GLY A 134 11.17 13.18 -13.65
C GLY A 134 9.67 13.44 -13.50
N PHE A 135 9.16 14.50 -14.13
CA PHE A 135 7.73 14.83 -14.15
C PHE A 135 6.88 13.67 -14.68
N MET A 136 7.24 13.11 -15.82
CA MET A 136 6.53 11.99 -16.42
C MET A 136 6.53 10.75 -15.54
N ALA A 137 7.67 10.39 -14.94
CA ALA A 137 7.74 9.24 -14.04
C ALA A 137 6.87 9.43 -12.80
N GLY A 138 6.89 10.62 -12.18
CA GLY A 138 6.01 10.92 -11.05
C GLY A 138 4.53 10.91 -11.43
N LEU A 139 4.18 11.43 -12.61
CA LEU A 139 2.81 11.42 -13.13
C LEU A 139 2.32 9.99 -13.46
N ILE A 140 3.21 9.14 -14.00
CA ILE A 140 2.94 7.72 -14.24
C ILE A 140 2.65 7.01 -12.92
N TYR A 141 3.48 7.20 -11.90
CA TYR A 141 3.27 6.62 -10.57
C TYR A 141 1.91 7.04 -9.99
N LEU A 142 1.60 8.33 -10.04
CA LEU A 142 0.36 8.88 -9.52
C LEU A 142 -0.90 8.32 -10.22
N SER A 143 -0.79 8.01 -11.51
CA SER A 143 -1.91 7.55 -12.33
C SER A 143 -2.07 6.02 -12.37
N PHE A 144 -1.28 5.26 -11.61
CA PHE A 144 -1.54 3.84 -11.41
C PHE A 144 -2.87 3.63 -10.67
N CYS A 145 -3.70 2.71 -11.17
CA CYS A 145 -4.87 2.21 -10.47
C CYS A 145 -4.53 1.78 -9.03
N GLY A 146 -3.41 1.05 -8.88
CA GLY A 146 -2.91 0.62 -7.58
C GLY A 146 -2.56 1.78 -6.65
N THR A 147 -2.11 2.93 -7.16
CA THR A 147 -1.81 4.10 -6.31
C THR A 147 -3.08 4.65 -5.68
N PHE A 148 -4.19 4.77 -6.44
CA PHE A 148 -5.48 5.22 -5.92
C PHE A 148 -6.10 4.27 -4.89
N LEU A 149 -5.94 2.96 -5.10
CA LEU A 149 -6.53 1.93 -4.25
C LEU A 149 -5.64 1.58 -3.06
N LEU A 150 -4.44 1.06 -3.31
CA LEU A 150 -3.51 0.59 -2.30
C LEU A 150 -2.82 1.74 -1.56
N GLY A 151 -2.64 2.90 -2.20
CA GLY A 151 -2.05 4.08 -1.57
C GLY A 151 -2.94 4.79 -0.54
N ARG A 152 -4.09 4.20 -0.19
CA ARG A 152 -4.99 4.70 0.87
C ARG A 152 -5.15 3.74 2.03
N ILE A 153 -4.84 2.47 1.84
CA ILE A 153 -4.94 1.44 2.88
C ILE A 153 -3.88 1.75 3.93
N VAL A 154 -4.28 1.80 5.21
CA VAL A 154 -3.35 1.87 6.34
C VAL A 154 -2.54 0.59 6.46
N MET A 155 -1.39 0.55 5.77
CA MET A 155 -0.47 -0.58 5.75
C MET A 155 1.00 -0.12 5.58
N PRO A 156 2.00 -0.96 5.88
CA PRO A 156 3.43 -0.59 5.83
C PRO A 156 3.95 -0.17 4.44
N GLU A 157 3.35 -0.66 3.36
CA GLU A 157 3.93 -0.68 2.02
C GLU A 157 4.13 0.69 1.40
N PRO A 158 3.17 1.64 1.45
CA PRO A 158 3.38 2.99 0.94
C PRO A 158 4.57 3.69 1.63
N LEU A 159 4.69 3.50 2.95
CA LEU A 159 5.75 4.10 3.76
C LEU A 159 7.12 3.47 3.47
N VAL A 160 7.19 2.14 3.37
CA VAL A 160 8.40 1.42 2.95
C VAL A 160 8.81 1.81 1.54
N SER A 161 7.85 1.94 0.60
CA SER A 161 8.12 2.38 -0.77
C SER A 161 8.75 3.77 -0.81
N ALA A 162 8.20 4.72 -0.04
CA ALA A 162 8.75 6.07 0.09
C ALA A 162 10.17 6.06 0.67
N PHE A 163 10.44 5.29 1.73
CA PHE A 163 11.77 5.20 2.32
C PHE A 163 12.77 4.50 1.42
N ILE A 164 12.39 3.44 0.69
CA ILE A 164 13.27 2.80 -0.30
C ILE A 164 13.58 3.78 -1.43
N ALA A 165 12.58 4.50 -1.96
CA ALA A 165 12.82 5.55 -2.94
C ALA A 165 13.74 6.65 -2.39
N GLY A 166 13.59 7.03 -1.12
CA GLY A 166 14.44 7.99 -0.43
C GLY A 166 15.90 7.50 -0.32
N ALA A 167 16.07 6.22 0.03
CA ALA A 167 17.38 5.59 0.07
C ALA A 167 18.02 5.57 -1.32
N ILE A 168 17.29 5.15 -2.36
CA ILE A 168 17.79 5.14 -3.74
C ILE A 168 18.13 6.56 -4.22
N PHE A 169 17.30 7.56 -3.94
CA PHE A 169 17.58 8.96 -4.26
C PHE A 169 18.89 9.43 -3.61
N CYS A 170 19.07 9.14 -2.32
CA CYS A 170 20.29 9.41 -1.59
C CYS A 170 21.51 8.68 -2.18
N GLY A 171 21.34 7.41 -2.56
CA GLY A 171 22.34 6.62 -3.26
C GLY A 171 22.77 7.26 -4.58
N VAL A 172 21.82 7.67 -5.42
CA VAL A 172 22.07 8.38 -6.69
C VAL A 172 22.79 9.71 -6.45
N CYS A 173 22.37 10.51 -5.47
CA CYS A 173 23.00 11.79 -5.15
C CYS A 173 24.45 11.61 -4.66
N GLY A 174 24.71 10.64 -3.77
CA GLY A 174 26.05 10.33 -3.29
C GLY A 174 26.94 9.66 -4.35
N TYR A 175 26.33 8.94 -5.29
CA TYR A 175 26.98 8.47 -6.50
C TYR A 175 27.45 9.66 -7.34
N GLN A 176 26.56 10.58 -7.73
CA GLN A 176 26.89 11.68 -8.65
C GLN A 176 27.83 12.73 -8.05
N ARG A 177 27.57 13.17 -6.81
CA ARG A 177 28.30 14.28 -6.16
C ARG A 177 29.41 13.76 -5.26
N ARG A 178 30.61 14.33 -5.39
CA ARG A 178 31.71 14.08 -4.42
C ARG A 178 31.55 14.95 -3.17
N ARG A 179 31.16 16.22 -3.36
CA ARG A 179 30.87 17.14 -2.27
C ARG A 179 29.62 16.69 -1.50
N HIS A 180 29.68 16.69 -0.17
CA HIS A 180 28.62 16.21 0.73
C HIS A 180 28.18 14.74 0.53
N ARG A 181 28.99 13.90 -0.13
CA ARG A 181 28.70 12.47 -0.29
C ARG A 181 28.35 11.79 1.03
N TRP A 182 29.05 12.18 2.10
CA TRP A 182 28.84 11.58 3.41
C TRP A 182 27.41 11.77 3.93
N ALA A 183 26.79 12.93 3.66
CA ALA A 183 25.44 13.26 4.11
C ALA A 183 24.39 12.51 3.30
N TRP A 184 24.61 12.36 1.99
CA TRP A 184 23.75 11.54 1.14
C TRP A 184 23.81 10.07 1.55
N PHE A 185 25.00 9.53 1.82
CA PHE A 185 25.12 8.16 2.31
C PHE A 185 24.54 8.00 3.72
N ALA A 186 24.65 8.99 4.60
CA ALA A 186 23.90 8.98 5.85
C ALA A 186 22.38 8.92 5.59
N GLY A 187 21.86 9.72 4.66
CA GLY A 187 20.45 9.69 4.23
C GLY A 187 20.01 8.31 3.72
N PHE A 188 20.85 7.62 2.94
CA PHE A 188 20.59 6.23 2.52
C PHE A 188 20.34 5.31 3.72
N TRP A 189 21.23 5.34 4.71
CA TRP A 189 21.14 4.49 5.89
C TRP A 189 19.99 4.86 6.83
N ILE A 190 19.69 6.16 6.97
CA ILE A 190 18.52 6.64 7.75
C ILE A 190 17.22 6.18 7.10
N CYS A 191 17.07 6.37 5.79
CA CYS A 191 15.89 5.90 5.06
C CYS A 191 15.72 4.38 5.16
N SER A 192 16.80 3.62 4.98
CA SER A 192 16.77 2.16 5.16
C SER A 192 16.44 1.75 6.60
N ALA A 193 16.92 2.47 7.61
CA ALA A 193 16.59 2.23 9.01
C ALA A 193 15.10 2.43 9.28
N PHE A 194 14.51 3.51 8.76
CA PHE A 194 13.07 3.75 8.89
C PHE A 194 12.22 2.76 8.09
N ALA A 195 12.67 2.34 6.91
CA ALA A 195 12.02 1.24 6.19
C ALA A 195 12.05 -0.06 7.03
N CYS A 196 13.16 -0.35 7.71
CA CYS A 196 13.27 -1.49 8.61
C CYS A 196 12.34 -1.38 9.83
N LEU A 197 12.24 -0.20 10.45
CA LEU A 197 11.30 0.06 11.54
C LEU A 197 9.82 0.12 11.09
N THR A 198 9.54 0.01 9.79
CA THR A 198 8.18 -0.04 9.26
C THR A 198 7.73 -1.47 8.97
N LYS A 199 8.57 -2.29 8.32
CA LYS A 199 8.18 -3.64 7.87
C LYS A 199 9.23 -4.74 8.14
N GLY A 200 10.44 -4.40 8.56
CA GLY A 200 11.54 -5.35 8.81
C GLY A 200 12.68 -5.28 7.77
N LEU A 201 13.57 -6.27 7.79
CA LEU A 201 14.89 -6.20 7.13
C LEU A 201 14.88 -5.93 5.62
N LEU A 202 13.76 -6.17 4.92
CA LEU A 202 13.62 -5.82 3.51
C LEU A 202 13.90 -4.32 3.25
N GLY A 203 13.71 -3.47 4.25
CA GLY A 203 14.02 -2.04 4.19
C GLY A 203 15.50 -1.70 3.94
N ILE A 204 16.44 -2.56 4.31
CA ILE A 204 17.86 -2.43 3.96
C ILE A 204 18.26 -3.40 2.84
N VAL A 205 17.72 -4.62 2.83
CA VAL A 205 18.07 -5.65 1.84
C VAL A 205 17.78 -5.17 0.42
N TYR A 206 16.59 -4.61 0.17
CA TYR A 206 16.24 -4.12 -1.17
C TYR A 206 17.18 -3.01 -1.66
N PRO A 207 17.29 -1.83 -1.01
CA PRO A 207 18.16 -0.77 -1.52
C PRO A 207 19.64 -1.20 -1.59
N ALA A 208 20.14 -2.01 -0.64
CA ALA A 208 21.51 -2.52 -0.69
C ALA A 208 21.72 -3.48 -1.87
N ALA A 209 20.80 -4.41 -2.13
CA ALA A 209 20.89 -5.34 -3.25
C ALA A 209 20.79 -4.61 -4.61
N ILE A 210 20.00 -3.55 -4.71
CA ILE A 210 19.88 -2.72 -5.93
C ILE A 210 21.21 -2.04 -6.25
N LEU A 211 21.80 -1.34 -5.28
CA LEU A 211 23.08 -0.67 -5.48
C LEU A 211 24.23 -1.68 -5.64
N GLY A 212 24.14 -2.83 -4.98
CA GLY A 212 25.05 -3.96 -5.13
C GLY A 212 25.04 -4.53 -6.54
N LEU A 213 23.85 -4.81 -7.08
CA LEU A 213 23.67 -5.30 -8.45
C LEU A 213 24.22 -4.31 -9.47
N LEU A 214 23.95 -3.01 -9.30
CA LEU A 214 24.56 -1.97 -10.12
C LEU A 214 26.09 -1.95 -10.03
N SER A 215 26.64 -2.19 -8.84
CA SER A 215 28.09 -2.25 -8.62
C SER A 215 28.75 -3.46 -9.29
N ILE A 216 28.01 -4.53 -9.58
CA ILE A 216 28.50 -5.66 -10.35
C ILE A 216 28.76 -5.21 -11.79
N PHE A 217 27.79 -4.54 -12.42
CA PHE A 217 27.86 -4.15 -13.83
C PHE A 217 28.64 -2.86 -14.10
N TYR A 218 28.66 -1.90 -13.16
CA TYR A 218 29.29 -0.60 -13.34
C TYR A 218 30.47 -0.41 -12.37
N ARG A 219 31.70 -0.43 -12.91
CA ARG A 219 32.94 -0.24 -12.13
C ARG A 219 32.95 1.07 -11.34
N GLU A 220 32.45 2.14 -11.93
CA GLU A 220 32.37 3.43 -11.25
C GLU A 220 31.40 3.41 -10.07
N ALA A 221 30.23 2.78 -10.23
CA ALA A 221 29.28 2.58 -9.14
C ALA A 221 29.93 1.78 -8.00
N ARG A 222 30.63 0.69 -8.34
CA ARG A 222 31.40 -0.11 -7.37
C ARG A 222 32.36 0.74 -6.55
N LEU A 223 33.19 1.56 -7.19
CA LEU A 223 34.18 2.38 -6.50
C LEU A 223 33.53 3.45 -5.61
N ARG A 224 32.47 4.10 -6.07
CA ARG A 224 31.80 5.18 -5.33
C ARG A 224 30.95 4.63 -4.16
N TYR A 225 30.28 3.50 -4.34
CA TYR A 225 29.44 2.88 -3.30
C TYR A 225 30.22 2.15 -2.22
N ARG A 226 31.52 1.88 -2.37
CA ARG A 226 32.36 1.37 -1.27
C ARG A 226 32.29 2.25 -0.02
N ALA A 227 32.11 3.56 -0.17
CA ALA A 227 31.98 4.45 0.97
C ALA A 227 30.67 4.25 1.75
N LEU A 228 29.65 3.56 1.23
CA LEU A 228 28.46 3.16 2.01
C LEU A 228 28.80 2.14 3.11
N LEU A 229 29.90 1.38 2.98
CA LEU A 229 30.29 0.30 3.91
C LEU A 229 31.06 0.79 5.14
N ARG A 230 31.11 2.11 5.34
CA ARG A 230 31.73 2.76 6.48
C ARG A 230 30.97 2.42 7.78
N TRP A 231 31.72 2.11 8.84
CA TRP A 231 31.14 1.65 10.11
C TRP A 231 30.26 2.71 10.78
N GLU A 232 30.54 3.99 10.55
CA GLU A 232 29.78 5.11 11.12
C GLU A 232 28.31 5.04 10.68
N TYR A 233 28.05 4.61 9.45
CA TYR A 233 26.69 4.47 8.95
C TYR A 233 25.97 3.24 9.51
N VAL A 234 26.71 2.14 9.68
CA VAL A 234 26.18 0.93 10.31
C VAL A 234 25.80 1.22 11.76
N ALA A 235 26.65 1.94 12.50
CA ALA A 235 26.36 2.37 13.86
C ALA A 235 25.10 3.25 13.92
N MET A 236 24.97 4.22 13.01
CA MET A 236 23.78 5.07 12.92
C MET A 236 22.51 4.27 12.60
N PHE A 237 22.58 3.32 11.68
CA PHE A 237 21.45 2.43 11.37
C PHE A 237 21.03 1.60 12.60
N LEU A 238 22.00 1.02 13.32
CA LEU A 238 21.74 0.24 14.51
C LEU A 238 21.15 1.10 15.64
N LEU A 239 21.60 2.35 15.80
CA LEU A 239 21.05 3.29 16.79
C LEU A 239 19.58 3.62 16.55
N ILE A 240 19.11 3.55 15.29
CA ILE A 240 17.71 3.77 14.94
C ILE A 240 16.91 2.47 15.12
N VAL A 241 17.39 1.36 14.56
CA VAL A 241 16.62 0.11 14.47
C VAL A 241 16.65 -0.70 15.76
N ALA A 242 17.83 -0.88 16.35
CA ALA A 242 18.03 -1.82 17.44
C ALA A 242 17.26 -1.51 18.74
N PRO A 243 17.06 -0.24 19.17
CA PRO A 243 16.45 0.03 20.47
C PRO A 243 15.08 -0.62 20.69
N TRP A 244 14.18 -0.53 19.70
CA TRP A 244 12.84 -1.11 19.84
C TRP A 244 12.88 -2.65 19.83
N HIS A 245 13.68 -3.26 18.95
CA HIS A 245 13.81 -4.72 18.91
C HIS A 245 14.46 -5.28 20.18
N ILE A 246 15.46 -4.59 20.74
CA ILE A 246 16.07 -4.95 22.04
C ILE A 246 15.04 -4.82 23.15
N TRP A 247 14.23 -3.76 23.15
CA TRP A 247 13.16 -3.59 24.12
C TRP A 247 12.12 -4.72 24.01
N ALA A 248 11.71 -5.09 22.79
CA ALA A 248 10.73 -6.14 22.54
C ALA A 248 11.22 -7.50 23.06
N GLU A 249 12.46 -7.90 22.77
CA GLU A 249 13.02 -9.16 23.29
C GLU A 249 13.10 -9.18 24.82
N ARG A 250 13.46 -8.06 25.45
CA ARG A 250 13.57 -7.98 26.92
C ARG A 250 12.25 -8.15 27.63
N HIS A 251 11.14 -7.73 27.01
CA HIS A 251 9.80 -7.81 27.60
C HIS A 251 9.02 -9.04 27.15
N PHE A 252 9.38 -9.59 25.98
CA PHE A 252 8.72 -10.74 25.36
C PHE A 252 9.79 -11.74 24.92
N SER A 253 10.20 -12.61 25.85
CA SER A 253 11.22 -13.63 25.60
C SER A 253 10.81 -14.52 24.42
N GLY A 254 11.72 -14.68 23.44
CA GLY A 254 11.43 -15.46 22.22
C GLY A 254 10.89 -14.62 21.07
N TYR A 255 10.76 -13.30 21.23
CA TYR A 255 10.40 -12.36 20.17
C TYR A 255 11.31 -12.50 18.94
N PHE A 256 12.64 -12.51 19.11
CA PHE A 256 13.58 -12.65 17.99
C PHE A 256 13.47 -14.02 17.33
N HIS A 257 13.24 -15.08 18.11
CA HIS A 257 13.02 -16.41 17.56
C HIS A 257 11.79 -16.40 16.65
N TYR A 258 10.65 -15.87 17.14
CA TYR A 258 9.43 -15.73 16.35
C TYR A 258 9.63 -14.86 15.09
N LEU A 259 10.30 -13.71 15.22
CA LEU A 259 10.57 -12.82 14.10
C LEU A 259 11.42 -13.52 13.02
N LEU A 260 12.43 -14.30 13.42
CA LEU A 260 13.28 -15.01 12.48
C LEU A 260 12.59 -16.24 11.89
N SER A 261 11.94 -17.06 12.72
CA SER A 261 11.33 -18.33 12.32
C SER A 261 10.06 -18.11 11.49
N SER A 262 9.16 -17.26 11.97
CA SER A 262 7.80 -17.15 11.44
C SER A 262 7.68 -15.97 10.46
N GLU A 263 8.17 -14.79 10.86
CA GLU A 263 8.06 -13.59 10.02
C GLU A 263 9.04 -13.61 8.83
N TRP A 264 10.30 -14.02 9.02
CA TRP A 264 11.27 -14.00 7.93
C TRP A 264 11.36 -15.34 7.19
N LEU A 265 11.74 -16.42 7.89
CA LEU A 265 11.93 -17.72 7.25
C LEU A 265 10.59 -18.36 6.83
N GLY A 266 9.55 -18.24 7.65
CA GLY A 266 8.20 -18.75 7.34
C GLY A 266 7.63 -18.12 6.07
N HIS A 267 7.65 -16.79 5.99
CA HIS A 267 7.21 -16.06 4.79
C HIS A 267 8.05 -16.38 3.56
N LEU A 268 9.39 -16.52 3.69
CA LEU A 268 10.27 -16.87 2.57
C LEU A 268 10.06 -18.30 2.08
N ARG A 269 9.84 -19.26 2.98
CA ARG A 269 9.58 -20.66 2.64
C ARG A 269 8.15 -20.88 2.13
N GLY A 270 7.26 -19.90 2.31
CA GLY A 270 5.86 -20.03 1.94
C GLY A 270 5.11 -21.03 2.82
N ILE A 271 5.59 -21.26 4.05
CA ILE A 271 4.99 -22.24 4.96
C ILE A 271 3.63 -21.71 5.43
N SER A 272 2.58 -22.44 5.11
CA SER A 272 1.29 -22.38 5.80
C SER A 272 1.34 -23.38 6.95
N ASP A 273 1.80 -22.95 8.12
CA ASP A 273 1.74 -23.78 9.34
C ASP A 273 0.31 -23.79 9.90
N GLU A 274 0.00 -24.71 10.83
CA GLU A 274 -1.29 -24.82 11.57
C GLU A 274 -1.77 -23.50 12.22
N ILE A 275 -0.88 -22.51 12.29
CA ILE A 275 -1.08 -21.19 12.91
C ILE A 275 -1.43 -20.10 11.85
N HIS A 276 -1.20 -20.31 10.55
CA HIS A 276 -1.37 -19.26 9.52
C HIS A 276 -2.12 -19.80 8.30
N ASP A 277 -3.43 -19.49 8.19
CA ASP A 277 -4.32 -19.98 7.12
C ASP A 277 -4.23 -19.20 5.79
N TYR A 278 -3.35 -18.21 5.69
CA TYR A 278 -3.24 -17.40 4.47
C TYR A 278 -2.56 -18.18 3.33
N LYS A 279 -3.37 -18.79 2.47
CA LYS A 279 -2.95 -19.25 1.15
C LYS A 279 -2.60 -18.01 0.32
N GLY A 280 -1.32 -17.63 0.30
CA GLY A 280 -0.81 -16.53 -0.51
C GLY A 280 -1.23 -16.66 -1.99
N MET A 281 -1.21 -15.54 -2.71
CA MET A 281 -1.70 -15.50 -4.08
C MET A 281 -0.82 -16.36 -5.02
N PRO A 282 -1.42 -17.21 -5.89
CA PRO A 282 -0.68 -17.90 -6.94
C PRO A 282 0.10 -16.92 -7.82
N ALA A 283 1.32 -17.29 -8.23
CA ALA A 283 2.21 -16.40 -8.98
C ALA A 283 1.60 -15.86 -10.30
N TYR A 284 0.78 -16.66 -10.99
CA TYR A 284 0.11 -16.22 -12.22
C TYR A 284 -0.96 -15.16 -11.94
N GLN A 285 -1.75 -15.30 -10.87
CA GLN A 285 -2.74 -14.30 -10.49
C GLN A 285 -2.04 -13.02 -10.06
N PHE A 286 -0.96 -13.16 -9.28
CA PHE A 286 -0.10 -12.03 -8.90
C PHE A 286 0.37 -11.28 -10.15
N LEU A 287 0.97 -11.96 -11.13
CA LEU A 287 1.45 -11.34 -12.36
C LEU A 287 0.34 -10.64 -13.15
N VAL A 288 -0.80 -11.30 -13.35
CA VAL A 288 -1.94 -10.75 -14.11
C VAL A 288 -2.48 -9.50 -13.42
N MET A 289 -2.62 -9.53 -12.09
CA MET A 289 -3.18 -8.42 -11.35
C MET A 289 -2.26 -7.18 -11.32
N HIS A 290 -0.95 -7.35 -11.48
CA HIS A 290 -0.06 -6.21 -11.68
C HIS A 290 -0.35 -5.44 -12.97
N LEU A 291 -0.89 -6.08 -14.00
CA LEU A 291 -1.39 -5.36 -15.17
C LEU A 291 -2.56 -4.44 -14.79
N ALA A 292 -3.40 -4.83 -13.85
CA ALA A 292 -4.46 -3.98 -13.30
C ALA A 292 -3.89 -2.88 -12.40
N TRP A 293 -2.96 -3.20 -11.50
CA TRP A 293 -2.34 -2.19 -10.62
C TRP A 293 -1.61 -1.09 -11.38
N TRP A 294 -0.91 -1.44 -12.46
CA TRP A 294 -0.15 -0.49 -13.28
C TRP A 294 -0.95 0.08 -14.45
N PHE A 295 -2.23 -0.28 -14.57
CA PHE A 295 -3.14 0.37 -15.50
C PHE A 295 -3.18 1.89 -15.19
N PRO A 296 -3.14 2.77 -16.21
CA PRO A 296 -3.33 2.54 -17.65
C PRO A 296 -2.03 2.23 -18.40
N TRP A 297 -0.87 2.37 -17.76
CA TRP A 297 0.44 2.28 -18.39
C TRP A 297 0.82 0.86 -18.79
N SER A 298 0.30 -0.15 -18.07
CA SER A 298 0.39 -1.54 -18.49
C SER A 298 -0.12 -1.72 -19.93
N MET A 299 -1.27 -1.14 -20.27
CA MET A 299 -1.87 -1.19 -21.61
C MET A 299 -1.19 -0.23 -22.59
N ALA A 300 -0.93 1.01 -22.16
CA ALA A 300 -0.34 2.04 -23.00
C ALA A 300 1.06 1.66 -23.50
N LEU A 301 1.83 0.89 -22.73
CA LEU A 301 3.21 0.51 -23.05
C LEU A 301 3.35 -0.90 -23.62
N LEU A 302 2.34 -1.76 -23.49
CA LEU A 302 2.44 -3.19 -23.84
C LEU A 302 2.96 -3.41 -25.26
N ALA A 303 2.39 -2.70 -26.24
CA ALA A 303 2.79 -2.79 -27.63
C ALA A 303 4.25 -2.37 -27.86
N GLY A 304 4.72 -1.33 -27.15
CA GLY A 304 6.10 -0.88 -27.19
C GLY A 304 7.08 -1.90 -26.61
N VAL A 305 6.71 -2.50 -25.49
CA VAL A 305 7.52 -3.52 -24.81
C VAL A 305 7.64 -4.78 -25.67
N ILE A 306 6.56 -5.23 -26.31
CA ILE A 306 6.56 -6.45 -27.14
C ILE A 306 7.22 -6.20 -28.51
N PHE A 307 6.79 -5.18 -29.25
CA PHE A 307 7.16 -5.02 -30.66
C PHE A 307 8.37 -4.08 -30.89
N ALA A 308 8.76 -3.30 -29.88
CA ALA A 308 9.89 -2.36 -29.97
C ALA A 308 10.94 -2.57 -28.86
N TRP A 309 11.00 -3.74 -28.23
CA TRP A 309 11.93 -4.06 -27.13
C TRP A 309 13.39 -3.61 -27.41
N ARG A 310 13.92 -3.92 -28.61
CA ARG A 310 15.30 -3.56 -28.97
C ARG A 310 15.54 -2.04 -29.01
N ARG A 311 14.54 -1.25 -29.40
CA ARG A 311 14.61 0.24 -29.38
C ARG A 311 14.46 0.81 -27.98
N VAL A 312 13.66 0.14 -27.15
CA VAL A 312 13.38 0.53 -25.77
C VAL A 312 14.58 0.26 -24.88
N VAL A 313 15.08 -0.98 -24.85
CA VAL A 313 16.13 -1.42 -23.93
C VAL A 313 17.53 -1.08 -24.41
N ARG A 314 17.74 -0.91 -25.72
CA ARG A 314 19.06 -0.64 -26.33
C ARG A 314 20.16 -1.51 -25.71
N PRO A 315 20.09 -2.85 -25.86
CA PRO A 315 20.90 -3.79 -25.08
C PRO A 315 22.43 -3.58 -25.19
N HIS A 316 22.91 -2.92 -26.24
CA HIS A 316 24.33 -2.62 -26.44
C HIS A 316 24.80 -1.30 -25.80
N GLU A 317 23.89 -0.48 -25.26
CA GLU A 317 24.14 0.87 -24.75
C GLU A 317 23.40 1.14 -23.44
N ILE A 318 23.34 0.15 -22.54
CA ILE A 318 22.62 0.32 -21.26
C ILE A 318 23.37 1.32 -20.38
N THR A 319 22.80 2.51 -20.23
CA THR A 319 23.32 3.55 -19.34
C THR A 319 22.99 3.25 -17.88
N PHE A 320 23.68 3.89 -16.93
CA PHE A 320 23.32 3.80 -15.50
C PHE A 320 21.86 4.19 -15.26
N ALA A 321 21.35 5.18 -16.00
CA ALA A 321 19.96 5.65 -15.92
C ALA A 321 18.95 4.59 -16.38
N ASP A 322 19.31 3.77 -17.37
CA ASP A 322 18.48 2.65 -17.83
C ASP A 322 18.59 1.44 -16.87
N ALA A 323 19.79 1.18 -16.33
CA ALA A 323 20.05 0.03 -15.47
C ALA A 323 19.43 0.14 -14.07
N LEU A 324 19.42 1.33 -13.45
CA LEU A 324 18.92 1.47 -12.07
C LEU A 324 17.45 1.05 -11.92
N PRO A 325 16.49 1.54 -12.74
CA PRO A 325 15.10 1.09 -12.65
C PRO A 325 14.95 -0.42 -12.90
N VAL A 326 15.71 -0.98 -13.85
CA VAL A 326 15.66 -2.42 -14.15
C VAL A 326 16.21 -3.26 -13.00
N CYS A 327 17.34 -2.86 -12.40
CA CYS A 327 17.90 -3.52 -11.22
C CYS A 327 16.93 -3.44 -10.03
N TRP A 328 16.27 -2.30 -9.83
CA TRP A 328 15.29 -2.11 -8.77
C TRP A 328 14.08 -3.04 -8.96
N MET A 329 13.48 -3.06 -10.15
CA MET A 329 12.40 -3.99 -10.45
C MET A 329 12.85 -5.45 -10.31
N ALA A 330 14.06 -5.79 -10.78
CA ALA A 330 14.56 -7.16 -10.69
C ALA A 330 14.74 -7.62 -9.24
N VAL A 331 15.32 -6.79 -8.38
CA VAL A 331 15.56 -7.13 -6.96
C VAL A 331 14.25 -7.34 -6.20
N VAL A 332 13.20 -6.59 -6.52
CA VAL A 332 11.91 -6.70 -5.80
C VAL A 332 10.99 -7.72 -6.46
N PHE A 333 10.75 -7.62 -7.77
CA PHE A 333 9.73 -8.40 -8.46
C PHE A 333 10.13 -9.86 -8.67
N VAL A 334 11.36 -10.12 -9.08
CA VAL A 334 11.79 -11.48 -9.46
C VAL A 334 11.69 -12.43 -8.27
N PRO A 335 12.21 -12.10 -7.06
CA PRO A 335 12.00 -12.95 -5.89
C PRO A 335 10.53 -13.19 -5.58
N LEU A 336 9.66 -12.18 -5.69
CA LEU A 336 8.22 -12.32 -5.46
C LEU A 336 7.54 -13.27 -6.45
N LEU A 337 8.09 -13.50 -7.65
CA LEU A 337 7.54 -14.48 -8.59
C LEU A 337 7.84 -15.91 -8.16
N PHE A 338 8.97 -16.16 -7.50
CA PHE A 338 9.46 -17.53 -7.25
C PHE A 338 9.46 -17.95 -5.78
N LEU A 339 9.51 -17.01 -4.84
CA LEU A 339 9.74 -17.26 -3.42
C LEU A 339 8.58 -16.80 -2.56
N GLY A 340 8.29 -17.58 -1.53
CA GLY A 340 7.48 -17.18 -0.39
C GLY A 340 6.00 -16.93 -0.63
N GLN A 341 5.37 -16.39 0.42
CA GLN A 341 3.99 -15.90 0.37
C GLN A 341 3.92 -14.59 -0.42
N ARG A 342 2.89 -14.46 -1.26
CA ARG A 342 2.69 -13.31 -2.14
C ARG A 342 1.39 -12.61 -1.78
N GLN A 343 1.45 -11.30 -1.72
CA GLN A 343 0.28 -10.44 -1.59
C GLN A 343 0.31 -9.35 -2.65
N ASP A 344 -0.89 -8.93 -3.03
CA ASP A 344 -1.25 -8.02 -4.11
C ASP A 344 -0.36 -6.76 -4.17
N TYR A 345 0.00 -6.25 -2.99
CA TYR A 345 0.70 -5.00 -2.78
C TYR A 345 2.21 -5.13 -2.52
N TYR A 346 2.77 -6.34 -2.45
CA TYR A 346 4.19 -6.54 -2.09
C TYR A 346 5.19 -5.90 -3.09
N SER A 347 4.78 -5.72 -4.34
CA SER A 347 5.61 -5.06 -5.35
C SER A 347 5.65 -3.53 -5.23
N MET A 348 4.84 -2.91 -4.37
CA MET A 348 4.70 -1.44 -4.30
C MET A 348 6.02 -0.72 -4.05
N SER A 349 6.98 -1.38 -3.40
CA SER A 349 8.35 -0.88 -3.18
C SER A 349 9.18 -0.70 -4.46
N MET A 350 8.74 -1.20 -5.61
CA MET A 350 9.39 -1.01 -6.91
C MET A 350 8.61 -0.10 -7.87
N TRP A 351 7.41 0.36 -7.51
CA TRP A 351 6.56 1.11 -8.45
C TRP A 351 7.21 2.41 -8.92
N SER A 352 8.06 3.04 -8.09
CA SER A 352 8.91 4.16 -8.52
C SER A 352 9.85 3.76 -9.65
N ALA A 353 10.48 2.58 -9.57
CA ALA A 353 11.32 2.04 -10.63
C ALA A 353 10.52 1.76 -11.91
N LEU A 354 9.34 1.14 -11.76
CA LEU A 354 8.47 0.89 -12.90
C LEU A 354 8.08 2.19 -13.58
N ALA A 355 7.72 3.23 -12.82
CA ALA A 355 7.33 4.51 -13.37
C ALA A 355 8.50 5.24 -14.07
N LEU A 356 9.70 5.18 -13.49
CA LEU A 356 10.93 5.67 -14.13
C LEU A 356 11.21 4.95 -15.45
N TRP A 357 11.11 3.62 -15.46
CA TRP A 357 11.30 2.82 -16.65
C TRP A 357 10.22 3.08 -17.71
N ALA A 358 8.96 3.16 -17.29
CA ALA A 358 7.81 3.45 -18.13
C ALA A 358 7.93 4.79 -18.86
N ALA A 359 8.44 5.83 -18.19
CA ALA A 359 8.72 7.12 -18.83
C ALA A 359 9.74 6.98 -19.97
N VAL A 360 10.79 6.18 -19.77
CA VAL A 360 11.80 5.88 -20.80
C VAL A 360 11.19 5.08 -21.96
N VAL A 361 10.36 4.07 -21.65
CA VAL A 361 9.66 3.28 -22.68
C VAL A 361 8.79 4.18 -23.55
N TRP A 362 7.98 5.05 -22.94
CA TRP A 362 7.11 5.98 -23.67
C TRP A 362 7.90 6.90 -24.62
N ASP A 363 8.98 7.49 -24.12
CA ASP A 363 9.86 8.38 -24.90
C ASP A 363 10.54 7.65 -26.08
N ARG A 364 10.90 6.38 -25.92
CA ARG A 364 11.59 5.60 -26.98
C ARG A 364 10.62 4.88 -27.93
N MET A 365 9.34 4.80 -27.58
CA MET A 365 8.34 4.08 -28.35
C MET A 365 8.00 4.79 -29.67
N PRO A 366 7.95 4.09 -30.82
CA PRO A 366 7.51 4.65 -32.09
C PRO A 366 6.08 5.21 -32.02
N GLN A 367 5.80 6.26 -32.80
CA GLN A 367 4.48 6.92 -32.86
C GLN A 367 3.32 5.92 -33.07
N LYS A 368 3.46 4.96 -33.99
CA LYS A 368 2.43 3.94 -34.26
C LYS A 368 2.11 3.08 -33.04
N LEU A 369 3.11 2.73 -32.22
CA LEU A 369 2.91 1.92 -31.02
C LEU A 369 2.35 2.75 -29.85
N ARG A 370 2.71 4.05 -29.75
CA ARG A 370 2.02 5.00 -28.84
C ARG A 370 0.54 5.13 -29.18
N ALA A 371 0.22 5.26 -30.46
CA ALA A 371 -1.16 5.31 -30.92
C ALA A 371 -1.91 4.02 -30.59
N ALA A 372 -1.31 2.84 -30.83
CA ALA A 372 -1.89 1.56 -30.46
C ALA A 372 -2.14 1.43 -28.95
N GLY A 373 -1.19 1.87 -28.13
CA GLY A 373 -1.33 1.89 -26.67
C GLY A 373 -2.45 2.82 -26.20
N ALA A 374 -2.55 4.03 -26.76
CA ALA A 374 -3.67 4.94 -26.50
C ALA A 374 -5.00 4.27 -26.89
N ILE A 375 -5.11 3.73 -28.10
CA ILE A 375 -6.31 3.01 -28.57
C ILE A 375 -6.68 1.86 -27.61
N ALA A 376 -5.71 1.08 -27.14
CA ALA A 376 -5.97 0.01 -26.18
C ALA A 376 -6.57 0.55 -24.87
N VAL A 377 -6.04 1.65 -24.33
CA VAL A 377 -6.62 2.32 -23.15
C VAL A 377 -8.05 2.80 -23.44
N GLY A 378 -8.29 3.45 -24.59
CA GLY A 378 -9.63 3.86 -25.01
C GLY A 378 -10.61 2.69 -25.14
N LEU A 379 -10.18 1.56 -25.71
CA LEU A 379 -11.00 0.35 -25.81
C LEU A 379 -11.35 -0.25 -24.44
N THR A 380 -10.42 -0.23 -23.48
CA THR A 380 -10.76 -0.62 -22.10
C THR A 380 -11.83 0.30 -21.49
N GLY A 381 -11.82 1.58 -21.86
CA GLY A 381 -12.86 2.53 -21.53
C GLY A 381 -14.22 2.17 -22.14
N VAL A 382 -14.25 1.82 -23.44
CA VAL A 382 -15.48 1.35 -24.12
C VAL A 382 -16.02 0.10 -23.43
N ILE A 383 -15.16 -0.90 -23.15
CA ILE A 383 -15.55 -2.12 -22.44
C ILE A 383 -16.16 -1.79 -21.08
N SER A 384 -15.57 -0.83 -20.34
CA SER A 384 -16.08 -0.41 -19.03
C SER A 384 -17.46 0.26 -19.12
N VAL A 385 -17.70 1.12 -20.12
CA VAL A 385 -19.02 1.75 -20.36
C VAL A 385 -20.05 0.70 -20.78
N THR A 386 -19.69 -0.21 -21.69
CA THR A 386 -20.54 -1.31 -22.14
C THR A 386 -20.91 -2.22 -20.96
N ALA A 387 -19.93 -2.63 -20.16
CA ALA A 387 -20.16 -3.41 -18.94
C ALA A 387 -21.12 -2.68 -17.99
N ALA A 388 -20.91 -1.38 -17.75
CA ALA A 388 -21.81 -0.58 -16.92
C ALA A 388 -23.24 -0.53 -17.49
N PHE A 389 -23.42 -0.49 -18.81
CA PHE A 389 -24.75 -0.47 -19.42
C PHE A 389 -25.48 -1.81 -19.25
N PHE A 390 -24.80 -2.93 -19.54
CA PHE A 390 -25.37 -4.28 -19.53
C PHE A 390 -25.36 -4.98 -18.17
N LEU A 391 -24.78 -4.37 -17.14
CA LEU A 391 -24.64 -4.94 -15.79
C LEU A 391 -25.95 -5.49 -15.21
N VAL A 392 -27.07 -4.78 -15.41
CA VAL A 392 -28.40 -5.20 -14.92
C VAL A 392 -28.90 -6.46 -15.64
N GLY A 393 -28.61 -6.61 -16.93
CA GLY A 393 -29.00 -7.78 -17.72
C GLY A 393 -28.14 -9.02 -17.44
N ALA A 394 -26.92 -8.81 -16.93
CA ALA A 394 -25.99 -9.88 -16.55
C ALA A 394 -26.22 -10.40 -15.12
N ALA A 395 -27.30 -9.97 -14.45
CA ALA A 395 -27.53 -10.22 -13.03
C ALA A 395 -27.39 -11.70 -12.62
N HIS A 396 -27.94 -12.64 -13.40
CA HIS A 396 -27.87 -14.06 -13.05
C HIS A 396 -26.48 -14.69 -13.26
N ALA A 397 -25.63 -14.11 -14.11
CA ALA A 397 -24.29 -14.63 -14.41
C ALA A 397 -23.20 -14.06 -13.48
N LEU A 398 -23.48 -12.92 -12.84
CA LEU A 398 -22.55 -12.17 -12.00
C LEU A 398 -22.96 -12.13 -10.52
N ASP A 399 -24.03 -12.83 -10.13
CA ASP A 399 -24.44 -12.91 -8.71
C ASP A 399 -23.53 -13.88 -7.96
N GLY A 400 -22.35 -13.38 -7.58
CA GLY A 400 -21.48 -14.02 -6.62
C GLY A 400 -22.01 -13.87 -5.20
N ASP A 401 -21.44 -14.62 -4.27
CA ASP A 401 -21.63 -14.41 -2.85
C ASP A 401 -20.29 -14.04 -2.25
N TRP A 402 -20.26 -12.88 -1.61
CA TRP A 402 -19.07 -12.44 -0.94
C TRP A 402 -18.77 -13.29 0.32
N GLY A 403 -19.71 -14.09 0.87
CA GLY A 403 -19.37 -15.11 1.88
C GLY A 403 -18.57 -14.58 3.09
N THR A 404 -17.69 -15.42 3.64
CA THR A 404 -16.85 -15.04 4.81
C THR A 404 -15.80 -14.00 4.44
N MET A 405 -15.42 -13.12 5.37
CA MET A 405 -14.52 -12.01 5.04
C MET A 405 -13.09 -12.47 4.71
N ASP A 406 -12.61 -13.48 5.43
CA ASP A 406 -11.32 -14.17 5.18
C ASP A 406 -11.23 -14.74 3.73
N ALA A 407 -12.36 -15.10 3.11
CA ALA A 407 -12.38 -15.61 1.74
C ALA A 407 -12.02 -14.55 0.68
N ARG A 408 -12.18 -13.25 0.98
CA ARG A 408 -12.14 -12.15 -0.02
C ARG A 408 -10.97 -11.18 0.09
N TRP A 409 -10.02 -11.40 0.98
CA TRP A 409 -9.01 -10.37 1.28
C TRP A 409 -8.13 -9.96 0.07
N THR A 410 -7.97 -10.84 -0.93
CA THR A 410 -7.31 -10.49 -2.20
C THR A 410 -8.25 -9.75 -3.14
N ALA A 411 -7.76 -8.73 -3.85
CA ALA A 411 -8.54 -7.99 -4.83
C ALA A 411 -9.11 -8.91 -5.93
N TRP A 412 -8.39 -9.98 -6.27
CA TRP A 412 -8.84 -10.99 -7.24
C TRP A 412 -10.14 -11.68 -6.81
N ARG A 413 -10.17 -12.26 -5.60
CA ARG A 413 -11.37 -12.92 -5.08
C ARG A 413 -12.49 -11.92 -4.80
N ALA A 414 -12.16 -10.76 -4.23
CA ALA A 414 -13.14 -9.70 -4.02
C ALA A 414 -13.84 -9.29 -5.33
N LEU A 415 -13.13 -9.23 -6.47
CA LEU A 415 -13.77 -8.94 -7.76
C LEU A 415 -14.55 -10.14 -8.31
N HIS A 416 -14.04 -11.36 -8.16
CA HIS A 416 -14.66 -12.56 -8.72
C HIS A 416 -15.95 -12.96 -8.01
N GLU A 417 -16.02 -12.78 -6.69
CA GLU A 417 -17.14 -13.22 -5.84
C GLU A 417 -18.10 -12.06 -5.50
N MET A 418 -17.96 -10.92 -6.18
CA MET A 418 -18.74 -9.72 -5.90
C MET A 418 -20.23 -9.92 -6.17
N PRO A 419 -21.12 -9.66 -5.18
CA PRO A 419 -22.55 -9.83 -5.34
C PRO A 419 -23.12 -8.75 -6.26
N MET A 420 -24.25 -9.03 -6.90
CA MET A 420 -24.87 -8.08 -7.83
C MET A 420 -25.25 -6.76 -7.18
N SER A 421 -25.64 -6.78 -5.90
CA SER A 421 -25.94 -5.57 -5.13
C SER A 421 -24.74 -4.62 -5.08
N ALA A 422 -23.53 -5.16 -4.90
CA ALA A 422 -22.31 -4.38 -4.87
C ALA A 422 -21.89 -3.92 -6.27
N TRP A 423 -22.04 -4.77 -7.30
CA TRP A 423 -21.81 -4.39 -8.70
C TRP A 423 -22.68 -3.20 -9.13
N LEU A 424 -23.94 -3.18 -8.70
CA LEU A 424 -24.87 -2.07 -8.98
C LEU A 424 -24.44 -0.77 -8.30
N VAL A 425 -23.89 -0.86 -7.09
CA VAL A 425 -23.35 0.30 -6.35
C VAL A 425 -22.14 0.92 -7.08
N ILE A 426 -21.30 0.10 -7.72
CA ILE A 426 -20.13 0.56 -8.49
C ILE A 426 -20.42 0.82 -9.98
N ARG A 427 -21.65 0.60 -10.46
CA ARG A 427 -22.01 0.84 -11.86
C ARG A 427 -21.73 2.29 -12.34
N PRO A 428 -22.06 3.36 -11.59
CA PRO A 428 -21.71 4.72 -11.98
C PRO A 428 -20.19 4.96 -12.00
N VAL A 429 -19.45 4.26 -11.14
CA VAL A 429 -17.98 4.30 -11.07
C VAL A 429 -17.37 3.73 -12.34
N LEU A 430 -17.90 2.60 -12.84
CA LEU A 430 -17.46 2.01 -14.11
C LEU A 430 -17.76 2.92 -15.30
N ALA A 431 -18.95 3.52 -15.34
CA ALA A 431 -19.35 4.42 -16.42
C ALA A 431 -18.47 5.69 -16.48
N THR A 432 -18.26 6.35 -15.34
CA THR A 432 -17.42 7.57 -15.24
C THR A 432 -15.97 7.30 -15.62
N THR A 433 -15.42 6.19 -15.13
CA THR A 433 -14.07 5.73 -15.50
C THR A 433 -13.99 5.48 -17.01
N GLY A 434 -14.93 4.71 -17.55
CA GLY A 434 -14.95 4.36 -18.97
C GLY A 434 -15.06 5.57 -19.90
N VAL A 435 -15.96 6.52 -19.59
CA VAL A 435 -16.11 7.77 -20.36
C VAL A 435 -14.82 8.60 -20.32
N SER A 436 -14.19 8.73 -19.14
CA SER A 436 -12.94 9.48 -19.00
C SER A 436 -11.82 8.86 -19.84
N LEU A 437 -11.66 7.53 -19.77
CA LEU A 437 -10.68 6.79 -20.56
C LEU A 437 -10.89 6.97 -22.07
N VAL A 438 -12.13 6.87 -22.56
CA VAL A 438 -12.44 7.06 -23.98
C VAL A 438 -12.08 8.48 -24.42
N LEU A 439 -12.60 9.50 -23.73
CA LEU A 439 -12.41 10.89 -24.13
C LEU A 439 -10.94 11.30 -24.13
N LEU A 440 -10.21 10.99 -23.05
CA LEU A 440 -8.82 11.41 -22.93
C LEU A 440 -7.85 10.52 -23.71
N SER A 441 -8.23 9.28 -24.03
CA SER A 441 -7.54 8.47 -25.03
C SER A 441 -7.66 9.07 -26.44
N LEU A 442 -8.83 9.60 -26.83
CA LEU A 442 -9.00 10.28 -28.12
C LEU A 442 -8.15 11.55 -28.20
N VAL A 443 -8.09 12.33 -27.11
CA VAL A 443 -7.19 13.48 -26.99
C VAL A 443 -5.72 13.05 -27.09
N ALA A 444 -5.33 11.99 -26.37
CA ALA A 444 -3.99 11.44 -26.44
C ALA A 444 -3.63 11.00 -27.87
N LEU A 445 -4.54 10.32 -28.55
CA LEU A 445 -4.36 9.86 -29.93
C LEU A 445 -4.17 11.03 -30.90
N TYR A 446 -5.00 12.08 -30.78
CA TYR A 446 -4.82 13.32 -31.53
C TYR A 446 -3.43 13.94 -31.30
N LEU A 447 -2.99 14.02 -30.04
CA LEU A 447 -1.69 14.57 -29.67
C LEU A 447 -0.51 13.71 -30.17
N VAL A 448 -0.65 12.38 -30.18
CA VAL A 448 0.34 11.47 -30.77
C VAL A 448 0.49 11.74 -32.28
N PHE A 449 -0.62 11.93 -33.00
CA PHE A 449 -0.58 12.25 -34.43
C PHE A 449 -0.05 13.65 -34.73
N LYS A 450 -0.13 14.58 -33.77
CA LYS A 450 0.49 15.91 -33.84
C LYS A 450 1.94 15.96 -33.36
N GLU A 451 2.57 14.80 -33.12
CA GLU A 451 3.96 14.71 -32.61
C GLU A 451 4.15 15.46 -31.29
N ARG A 452 3.11 15.40 -30.43
CA ARG A 452 3.10 15.94 -29.07
C ARG A 452 2.98 14.81 -28.05
N GLU A 453 3.83 13.79 -28.14
CA GLU A 453 3.80 12.59 -27.31
C GLU A 453 3.85 12.86 -25.80
N ARG A 454 4.51 13.95 -25.41
CA ARG A 454 4.62 14.41 -24.02
C ARG A 454 3.25 14.80 -23.46
N LEU A 455 2.48 15.57 -24.22
CA LEU A 455 1.12 15.95 -23.84
C LEU A 455 0.15 14.78 -23.96
N ALA A 456 0.37 13.87 -24.92
CA ALA A 456 -0.43 12.65 -25.02
C ALA A 456 -0.31 11.79 -23.75
N ALA A 457 0.90 11.66 -23.20
CA ALA A 457 1.13 10.96 -21.94
C ALA A 457 0.42 11.63 -20.75
N VAL A 458 0.42 12.97 -20.71
CA VAL A 458 -0.33 13.74 -19.70
C VAL A 458 -1.83 13.50 -19.83
N ALA A 459 -2.38 13.45 -21.05
CA ALA A 459 -3.78 13.16 -21.28
C ALA A 459 -4.17 11.75 -20.78
N LEU A 460 -3.35 10.73 -21.06
CA LEU A 460 -3.56 9.37 -20.53
C LEU A 460 -3.50 9.33 -19.00
N ALA A 461 -2.55 10.03 -18.37
CA ALA A 461 -2.49 10.14 -16.92
C ALA A 461 -3.74 10.83 -16.34
N ALA A 462 -4.17 11.92 -16.97
CA ALA A 462 -5.34 12.68 -16.55
C ALA A 462 -6.65 11.86 -16.64
N ALA A 463 -6.70 10.87 -17.54
CA ALA A 463 -7.83 9.95 -17.66
C ALA A 463 -8.08 9.13 -16.39
N MET A 464 -7.04 8.97 -15.57
CA MET A 464 -7.12 8.26 -14.30
C MET A 464 -7.60 9.13 -13.15
N VAL A 465 -7.74 10.45 -13.31
CA VAL A 465 -8.24 11.28 -12.21
C VAL A 465 -9.71 10.97 -11.91
N PRO A 466 -10.66 11.05 -12.88
CA PRO A 466 -12.04 10.63 -12.61
C PRO A 466 -12.13 9.15 -12.26
N GLY A 467 -11.39 8.30 -12.97
CA GLY A 467 -11.37 6.86 -12.71
C GLY A 467 -10.91 6.51 -11.28
N GLY A 468 -9.80 7.09 -10.85
CA GLY A 468 -9.23 6.87 -9.52
C GLY A 468 -10.10 7.42 -8.40
N LEU A 469 -10.70 8.61 -8.57
CA LEU A 469 -11.68 9.14 -7.61
C LEU A 469 -12.93 8.25 -7.54
N SER A 470 -13.40 7.74 -8.68
CA SER A 470 -14.52 6.80 -8.73
C SER A 470 -14.16 5.46 -8.07
N MET A 471 -12.93 4.95 -8.23
CA MET A 471 -12.45 3.77 -7.50
C MET A 471 -12.47 3.98 -5.99
N ILE A 472 -11.99 5.13 -5.53
CA ILE A 472 -12.01 5.54 -4.11
C ILE A 472 -13.43 5.53 -3.56
N GLU A 473 -14.36 6.15 -4.29
CA GLU A 473 -15.77 6.19 -3.94
C GLU A 473 -16.42 4.81 -3.96
N GLY A 474 -16.12 3.98 -4.96
CA GLY A 474 -16.64 2.61 -5.04
C GLY A 474 -16.25 1.78 -3.82
N VAL A 475 -14.98 1.88 -3.42
CA VAL A 475 -14.40 1.21 -2.24
C VAL A 475 -14.97 1.77 -0.93
N ALA A 476 -15.30 3.06 -0.87
CA ALA A 476 -16.00 3.65 0.26
C ALA A 476 -17.45 3.15 0.37
N ARG A 477 -18.16 2.99 -0.75
CA ARG A 477 -19.55 2.51 -0.77
C ARG A 477 -19.69 1.02 -0.45
N THR A 478 -18.67 0.22 -0.76
CA THR A 478 -18.65 -1.21 -0.41
C THR A 478 -18.05 -1.46 0.98
N ALA A 479 -17.63 -0.42 1.71
CA ALA A 479 -17.03 -0.55 3.04
C ALA A 479 -17.80 -1.41 4.05
N PRO A 480 -19.15 -1.45 4.10
CA PRO A 480 -19.88 -2.31 5.03
C PRO A 480 -19.59 -3.81 4.88
N TYR A 481 -19.07 -4.25 3.73
CA TYR A 481 -18.66 -5.64 3.47
C TYR A 481 -17.27 -5.98 3.97
N PHE A 482 -16.48 -4.97 4.36
CA PHE A 482 -15.08 -5.08 4.77
C PHE A 482 -14.81 -4.43 6.13
N SER A 483 -15.82 -3.85 6.78
CA SER A 483 -15.69 -3.08 8.02
C SER A 483 -16.90 -3.27 8.92
N LEU A 484 -16.65 -3.39 10.22
CA LEU A 484 -17.66 -3.44 11.27
C LEU A 484 -17.92 -2.05 11.89
N ALA A 485 -17.51 -0.97 11.23
CA ALA A 485 -17.72 0.40 11.70
C ALA A 485 -19.21 0.70 11.98
N ASN A 486 -20.12 0.27 11.11
CA ASN A 486 -21.56 0.47 11.29
C ASN A 486 -22.10 -0.31 12.50
N VAL A 487 -21.60 -1.54 12.71
CA VAL A 487 -21.94 -2.34 13.89
C VAL A 487 -21.49 -1.62 15.15
N ALA A 488 -20.23 -1.17 15.20
CA ALA A 488 -19.70 -0.43 16.34
C ALA A 488 -20.47 0.87 16.61
N ARG A 489 -20.81 1.66 15.58
CA ARG A 489 -21.64 2.87 15.73
C ARG A 489 -23.03 2.57 16.29
N TYR A 490 -23.62 1.43 15.91
CA TYR A 490 -24.91 1.00 16.42
C TYR A 490 -24.84 0.56 17.89
N VAL A 491 -23.81 -0.23 18.23
CA VAL A 491 -23.62 -0.85 19.54
C VAL A 491 -23.12 0.14 20.60
N ASN A 492 -22.17 1.03 20.26
CA ASN A 492 -21.55 1.99 21.18
C ASN A 492 -22.55 2.75 22.09
N PRO A 493 -23.63 3.39 21.59
CA PRO A 493 -24.57 4.12 22.43
C PRO A 493 -25.49 3.22 23.27
N ARG A 494 -25.50 1.90 23.04
CA ARG A 494 -26.36 0.92 23.71
C ARG A 494 -25.59 -0.02 24.65
N LEU A 495 -24.27 0.08 24.65
CA LEU A 495 -23.41 -0.77 25.46
C LEU A 495 -23.25 -0.18 26.88
N ASP A 496 -24.14 -0.59 27.78
CA ASP A 496 -24.13 -0.19 29.20
C ASP A 496 -22.88 -0.70 29.94
N SER A 497 -22.68 -0.27 31.20
CA SER A 497 -21.49 -0.65 32.00
C SER A 497 -21.26 -2.17 32.08
N GLY A 498 -22.32 -2.98 32.16
CA GLY A 498 -22.26 -4.45 32.20
C GLY A 498 -22.42 -5.16 30.85
N GLY A 499 -22.67 -4.43 29.75
CA GLY A 499 -22.96 -5.04 28.45
C GLY A 499 -21.73 -5.63 27.75
N ASP A 500 -21.92 -6.75 27.05
CA ASP A 500 -20.87 -7.49 26.34
C ASP A 500 -21.04 -7.37 24.82
N ALA A 501 -19.96 -7.07 24.10
CA ALA A 501 -19.87 -7.25 22.66
C ALA A 501 -19.08 -8.54 22.36
N ILE A 502 -19.65 -9.43 21.56
CA ILE A 502 -19.11 -10.76 21.29
C ILE A 502 -19.06 -10.94 19.78
N PHE A 503 -17.91 -11.37 19.25
CA PHE A 503 -17.71 -11.63 17.83
C PHE A 503 -17.42 -13.12 17.59
N GLU A 504 -18.18 -13.73 16.70
CA GLU A 504 -17.88 -15.08 16.19
C GLU A 504 -17.08 -14.99 14.89
N GLY A 505 -15.82 -15.41 14.94
CA GLY A 505 -14.95 -15.51 13.77
C GLY A 505 -13.50 -15.16 14.09
N PRO A 506 -12.61 -15.21 13.09
CA PRO A 506 -11.22 -14.80 13.22
C PRO A 506 -11.08 -13.37 13.76
N PHE A 507 -10.03 -13.13 14.54
CA PHE A 507 -9.75 -11.79 15.06
C PHE A 507 -9.49 -10.77 13.94
N ASP A 508 -8.87 -11.21 12.86
CA ASP A 508 -8.48 -10.35 11.75
C ASP A 508 -9.71 -9.75 11.04
N ASP A 509 -10.79 -10.52 10.94
CA ASP A 509 -12.10 -10.09 10.44
C ASP A 509 -12.79 -9.06 11.34
N SER A 510 -12.49 -9.06 12.64
CA SER A 510 -13.06 -8.13 13.61
C SER A 510 -12.18 -6.92 13.91
N SER A 511 -11.02 -6.80 13.27
CA SER A 511 -10.01 -5.80 13.66
C SER A 511 -10.47 -4.34 13.55
N SER A 512 -11.46 -4.03 12.71
CA SER A 512 -12.06 -2.69 12.66
C SER A 512 -12.84 -2.33 13.93
N LEU A 513 -13.36 -3.31 14.69
CA LEU A 513 -13.97 -3.08 16.01
C LEU A 513 -12.94 -2.53 17.00
N VAL A 514 -11.68 -2.95 16.93
CA VAL A 514 -10.61 -2.39 17.78
C VAL A 514 -10.50 -0.87 17.62
N PHE A 515 -10.77 -0.36 16.41
CA PHE A 515 -10.75 1.07 16.16
C PHE A 515 -12.09 1.76 16.44
N TYR A 516 -13.23 1.17 16.10
CA TYR A 516 -14.54 1.84 16.15
C TYR A 516 -15.35 1.56 17.41
N LEU A 517 -15.15 0.41 18.07
CA LEU A 517 -15.84 0.06 19.30
C LEU A 517 -15.16 0.75 20.48
N ASN A 518 -15.95 1.32 21.39
CA ASN A 518 -15.40 2.05 22.53
C ASN A 518 -14.97 1.15 23.70
N ARG A 519 -15.06 -0.17 23.52
CA ARG A 519 -14.70 -1.18 24.51
C ARG A 519 -14.08 -2.40 23.85
N LYS A 520 -13.46 -3.23 24.69
CA LYS A 520 -12.99 -4.56 24.31
C LYS A 520 -14.15 -5.48 23.98
N PHE A 521 -13.90 -6.51 23.16
CA PHE A 521 -14.91 -7.48 22.77
C PHE A 521 -14.41 -8.91 22.97
N LEU A 522 -15.33 -9.88 22.96
CA LEU A 522 -15.01 -11.28 23.19
C LEU A 522 -14.99 -12.06 21.87
N LEU A 523 -14.08 -13.01 21.74
CA LEU A 523 -13.90 -13.85 20.57
C LEU A 523 -14.41 -15.26 20.84
N VAL A 524 -15.35 -15.73 20.01
CA VAL A 524 -15.93 -17.05 20.14
C VAL A 524 -15.08 -18.11 19.45
N ASN A 525 -14.74 -19.18 20.18
CA ASN A 525 -14.09 -20.39 19.67
C ASN A 525 -12.75 -20.15 18.93
N GLN A 526 -12.02 -19.08 19.27
CA GLN A 526 -10.73 -18.76 18.64
C GLN A 526 -9.54 -19.45 19.30
N ASN A 527 -8.56 -19.87 18.48
CA ASN A 527 -7.33 -20.47 18.96
C ASN A 527 -6.38 -19.40 19.54
N ARG A 528 -6.19 -19.44 20.86
CA ARG A 528 -5.35 -18.50 21.62
C ARG A 528 -3.92 -18.39 21.08
N GLN A 529 -3.28 -19.51 20.76
CA GLN A 529 -1.88 -19.51 20.30
C GLN A 529 -1.74 -18.90 18.90
N LYS A 530 -2.78 -19.01 18.08
CA LYS A 530 -2.83 -18.41 16.75
C LYS A 530 -3.05 -16.91 16.80
N THR A 531 -3.99 -16.47 17.63
CA THR A 531 -4.35 -15.06 17.75
C THR A 531 -3.35 -14.26 18.58
N ALA A 532 -2.72 -14.87 19.58
CA ALA A 532 -1.72 -14.26 20.46
C ALA A 532 -0.42 -15.08 20.47
N PRO A 533 0.38 -15.06 19.38
CA PRO A 533 1.56 -15.91 19.23
C PRO A 533 2.73 -15.52 20.15
N ILE A 534 2.77 -14.27 20.60
CA ILE A 534 3.79 -13.78 21.54
C ILE A 534 3.12 -13.03 22.69
N GLY A 535 3.54 -13.37 23.91
CA GLY A 535 3.03 -12.75 25.12
C GLY A 535 1.68 -13.32 25.55
N LYS A 536 1.20 -12.87 26.70
CA LYS A 536 -0.16 -13.17 27.17
C LYS A 536 -1.04 -11.94 26.93
N PRO A 537 -2.29 -12.10 26.47
CA PRO A 537 -3.25 -11.01 26.47
C PRO A 537 -3.37 -10.41 27.87
N SER A 538 -3.58 -9.11 27.96
CA SER A 538 -3.82 -8.44 29.26
C SER A 538 -5.16 -8.82 29.88
N VAL A 539 -6.13 -9.26 29.05
CA VAL A 539 -7.47 -9.71 29.44
C VAL A 539 -7.79 -11.00 28.67
N ASP A 540 -8.43 -11.97 29.32
CA ASP A 540 -8.90 -13.17 28.62
C ASP A 540 -10.16 -12.84 27.82
N ILE A 541 -9.97 -12.59 26.52
CA ILE A 541 -11.04 -12.26 25.58
C ILE A 541 -11.61 -13.50 24.86
N PHE A 542 -11.07 -14.69 25.12
CA PHE A 542 -11.45 -15.92 24.40
C PHE A 542 -12.53 -16.66 25.15
N VAL A 543 -13.71 -16.78 24.54
CA VAL A 543 -14.86 -17.50 25.09
C VAL A 543 -15.24 -18.68 24.20
N ASN A 544 -15.78 -19.73 24.83
CA ASN A 544 -16.45 -20.80 24.09
C ASN A 544 -17.95 -20.47 23.94
N GLU A 545 -18.64 -21.26 23.15
CA GLU A 545 -20.08 -21.12 22.93
C GLU A 545 -20.90 -21.17 24.24
N GLU A 546 -20.54 -22.05 25.17
CA GLU A 546 -21.23 -22.18 26.46
C GLU A 546 -21.14 -20.88 27.28
N ALA A 547 -19.97 -20.26 27.34
CA ALA A 547 -19.78 -18.97 28.01
C ALA A 547 -20.58 -17.83 27.33
N VAL A 548 -20.80 -17.90 26.01
CA VAL A 548 -21.70 -16.95 25.31
C VAL A 548 -23.13 -17.14 25.81
N LEU A 549 -23.62 -18.37 25.93
CA LEU A 549 -24.97 -18.67 26.42
C LEU A 549 -25.13 -18.27 27.90
N GLU A 550 -24.12 -18.51 28.74
CA GLU A 550 -24.15 -18.05 30.14
C GLU A 550 -24.25 -16.53 30.26
N LYS A 551 -23.54 -15.78 29.39
CA LYS A 551 -23.66 -14.32 29.31
C LYS A 551 -25.02 -13.90 28.79
N TRP A 552 -25.55 -14.58 27.78
CA TRP A 552 -26.87 -14.31 27.20
C TRP A 552 -28.01 -14.42 28.22
N ALA A 553 -27.87 -15.33 29.19
CA ALA A 553 -28.84 -15.53 30.27
C ALA A 553 -28.85 -14.40 31.31
N ARG A 554 -27.85 -13.52 31.33
CA ARG A 554 -27.73 -12.41 32.28
C ARG A 554 -28.67 -11.27 31.87
N PRO A 555 -29.06 -10.40 32.83
CA PRO A 555 -29.86 -9.23 32.53
C PRO A 555 -29.11 -8.17 31.72
N ASP A 556 -27.77 -8.21 31.68
CA ASP A 556 -26.96 -7.27 30.91
C ASP A 556 -27.13 -7.45 29.39
N ALA A 557 -26.99 -6.37 28.63
CA ALA A 557 -27.10 -6.40 27.17
C ALA A 557 -25.93 -7.18 26.54
N VAL A 558 -26.25 -8.17 25.71
CA VAL A 558 -25.26 -8.94 24.94
C VAL A 558 -25.48 -8.69 23.47
N TYR A 559 -24.45 -8.24 22.76
CA TYR A 559 -24.45 -8.07 21.30
C TYR A 559 -23.54 -9.10 20.66
N LEU A 560 -24.14 -10.15 20.11
CA LEU A 560 -23.45 -11.21 19.38
C LEU A 560 -23.40 -10.87 17.88
N ILE A 561 -22.21 -10.58 17.40
CA ILE A 561 -21.89 -10.26 16.01
C ILE A 561 -21.45 -11.55 15.33
N VAL A 562 -22.26 -12.00 14.38
CA VAL A 562 -22.06 -13.27 13.68
C VAL A 562 -22.15 -13.04 12.18
N GLU A 563 -21.44 -13.87 11.42
CA GLU A 563 -21.59 -13.86 9.98
C GLU A 563 -22.97 -14.39 9.57
N LEU A 564 -23.51 -13.89 8.45
CA LEU A 564 -24.83 -14.26 7.95
C LEU A 564 -24.95 -15.78 7.73
N SER A 565 -23.87 -16.41 7.24
CA SER A 565 -23.76 -17.87 7.05
C SER A 565 -23.90 -18.67 8.35
N ARG A 566 -23.60 -18.05 9.50
CA ARG A 566 -23.70 -18.64 10.85
C ARG A 566 -24.93 -18.17 11.62
N ALA A 567 -25.67 -17.19 11.11
CA ALA A 567 -26.78 -16.59 11.83
C ALA A 567 -27.90 -17.59 12.15
N ASP A 568 -28.25 -18.48 11.22
CA ASP A 568 -29.34 -19.46 11.44
C ASP A 568 -29.02 -20.47 12.54
N TYR A 569 -27.76 -20.88 12.64
CA TYR A 569 -27.27 -21.74 13.72
C TYR A 569 -27.50 -21.08 15.09
N TRP A 570 -27.05 -19.84 15.26
CA TRP A 570 -27.23 -19.11 16.52
C TRP A 570 -28.69 -18.80 16.82
N LYS A 571 -29.49 -18.44 15.81
CA LYS A 571 -30.93 -18.21 16.00
C LYS A 571 -31.64 -19.47 16.51
N GLN A 572 -31.35 -20.64 15.95
CA GLN A 572 -31.90 -21.91 16.43
C GLN A 572 -31.44 -22.22 17.87
N LEU A 573 -30.14 -22.07 18.14
CA LEU A 573 -29.57 -22.32 19.46
C LEU A 573 -30.19 -21.41 20.53
N LEU A 574 -30.25 -20.10 20.29
CA LEU A 574 -30.83 -19.12 21.21
C LEU A 574 -32.34 -19.32 21.39
N THR A 575 -33.06 -19.67 20.33
CA THR A 575 -34.50 -20.00 20.42
C THR A 575 -34.74 -21.23 21.28
N SER A 576 -33.89 -22.25 21.15
CA SER A 576 -34.02 -23.49 21.92
C SER A 576 -33.74 -23.32 23.41
N ARG A 577 -32.87 -22.36 23.78
CA ARG A 577 -32.41 -22.15 25.16
C ARG A 577 -33.16 -21.04 25.89
N PHE A 578 -33.46 -19.94 25.21
CA PHE A 578 -33.98 -18.72 25.83
C PHE A 578 -35.32 -18.26 25.25
N HIS A 579 -35.76 -18.83 24.13
CA HIS A 579 -36.97 -18.45 23.39
C HIS A 579 -37.03 -17.00 22.86
N VAL A 580 -36.08 -16.15 23.25
CA VAL A 580 -36.02 -14.74 22.89
C VAL A 580 -34.64 -14.38 22.37
N TYR A 581 -34.62 -13.79 21.18
CA TYR A 581 -33.49 -13.08 20.61
C TYR A 581 -34.03 -11.94 19.73
N HIS A 582 -33.23 -10.89 19.55
CA HIS A 582 -33.54 -9.77 18.69
C HIS A 582 -32.43 -9.61 17.65
N GLN A 583 -32.79 -9.61 16.37
CA GLN A 583 -31.88 -9.19 15.31
C GLN A 583 -31.93 -7.67 15.22
N VAL A 584 -30.92 -7.00 15.79
CA VAL A 584 -30.96 -5.54 16.04
C VAL A 584 -30.37 -4.73 14.90
N THR A 585 -29.43 -5.28 14.14
CA THR A 585 -28.88 -4.64 12.93
C THR A 585 -28.19 -5.65 12.00
N THR A 586 -27.92 -5.23 10.76
CA THR A 586 -27.12 -5.94 9.77
C THR A 586 -26.14 -4.97 9.09
N SER A 587 -24.94 -5.45 8.77
CA SER A 587 -23.92 -4.66 8.07
C SER A 587 -23.07 -5.56 7.19
N GLY A 588 -23.16 -5.38 5.87
CA GLY A 588 -22.49 -6.25 4.90
C GLY A 588 -22.92 -7.70 5.07
N THR A 589 -21.95 -8.58 5.38
CA THR A 589 -22.17 -10.01 5.63
C THR A 589 -22.39 -10.35 7.11
N TYR A 590 -22.55 -9.36 8.00
CA TYR A 590 -22.71 -9.58 9.43
C TYR A 590 -24.12 -9.23 9.93
N VAL A 591 -24.55 -10.01 10.91
CA VAL A 591 -25.81 -9.83 11.65
C VAL A 591 -25.48 -9.66 13.13
N VAL A 592 -26.18 -8.75 13.80
CA VAL A 592 -26.06 -8.56 15.24
C VAL A 592 -27.31 -9.08 15.92
N LEU A 593 -27.12 -10.07 16.79
CA LEU A 593 -28.15 -10.63 17.66
C LEU A 593 -28.00 -10.05 19.06
N SER A 594 -29.12 -9.80 19.73
CA SER A 594 -29.15 -9.28 21.10
C SER A 594 -30.18 -9.98 21.98
N ASN A 595 -29.89 -10.09 23.28
CA ASN A 595 -30.86 -10.52 24.30
C ASN A 595 -31.81 -9.38 24.72
N GLN A 596 -31.54 -8.15 24.28
CA GLN A 596 -32.35 -6.95 24.51
C GLN A 596 -32.70 -6.23 23.19
N LEU A 597 -33.74 -5.39 23.22
CA LEU A 597 -34.22 -4.59 22.09
C LEU A 597 -33.48 -3.26 21.92
#